data_AF-A0A968QCV8-F1
#
_entry.id   AF-A0A968QCV8-F1
#
_cell.length_a   1.000
_cell.length_b   1.000
_cell.length_c   1.000
_cell.angle_alpha   90.00
_cell.angle_beta   90.00
_cell.angle_gamma   90.00
#
_symmetry.space_group_name_H-M   'P 1'
#
loop_
_entity.id
_entity.type
_entity.pdbx_description
1 polymer ?
#
loop_
_entity_poly.entity_id
_entity_poly.type
_entity_poly.pdbx_seq_one_letter_code
_entity_poly.pdbx_strand_id
1 'polypeptide(L)'
;MMNQQLSGLNKASLKKRQEALIRTEEAIARLTNSNQRITISSVAKEAKVSVSYIYKYPELAYRIQCLREQQKYDLVVENQTAKKVDQKVELWRIEKTELMQKIAELRAIMEQGKAGENDLETLKSENLQLATENIKLKKELKYTQQSLQEARAFILEQRQFDQVERKHQ
;
A
#
# COMPACT_ATOMS: atom_id res chain seq x y z
N MET A 1 10.79 51.48 72.28
CA MET A 1 10.00 50.38 71.66
C MET A 1 9.93 50.59 70.14
N MET A 2 10.96 50.23 69.37
CA MET A 2 11.02 50.46 67.90
C MET A 2 11.55 49.27 67.09
N ASN A 3 11.86 48.13 67.72
CA ASN A 3 12.48 46.97 67.05
C ASN A 3 11.52 45.81 66.72
N GLN A 4 10.29 45.80 67.23
CA GLN A 4 9.32 44.73 66.93
C GLN A 4 8.57 44.92 65.61
N GLN A 5 8.46 46.16 65.11
CA GLN A 5 7.76 46.47 63.86
C GLN A 5 8.60 46.16 62.60
N LEU A 6 9.94 46.30 62.67
CA LEU A 6 10.86 45.99 61.58
C LEU A 6 10.96 44.49 61.28
N SER A 7 10.85 43.64 62.30
CA SER A 7 10.91 42.18 62.12
C SER A 7 9.64 41.61 61.48
N GLY A 8 8.47 42.20 61.74
CA GLY A 8 7.20 41.84 61.11
C GLY A 8 7.12 42.21 59.62
N LEU A 9 7.64 43.39 59.25
CA LEU A 9 7.73 43.84 57.85
C LEU A 9 8.62 42.92 57.00
N ASN A 10 9.74 42.45 57.57
CA ASN A 10 10.62 41.50 56.90
C ASN A 10 9.97 40.10 56.75
N LYS A 11 9.25 39.60 57.75
CA LYS A 11 8.56 38.30 57.63
C LYS A 11 7.44 38.33 56.57
N ALA A 12 6.66 39.41 56.52
CA ALA A 12 5.60 39.56 55.53
C ALA A 12 6.14 39.69 54.09
N SER A 13 7.26 40.39 53.89
CA SER A 13 7.88 40.54 52.57
C SER A 13 8.51 39.22 52.09
N LEU A 14 9.16 38.47 52.99
CA LEU A 14 9.71 37.15 52.69
C LEU A 14 8.62 36.15 52.31
N LYS A 15 7.51 36.12 53.05
CA LYS A 15 6.38 35.25 52.76
C LYS A 15 5.76 35.56 51.38
N LYS A 16 5.53 36.84 51.07
CA LYS A 16 5.05 37.27 49.74
C LYS A 16 6.00 36.88 48.61
N ARG A 17 7.32 36.96 48.84
CA ARG A 17 8.33 36.51 47.87
C ARG A 17 8.21 35.01 47.61
N GLN A 18 8.13 34.22 48.67
CA GLN A 18 8.02 32.76 48.57
C GLN A 18 6.73 32.33 47.86
N GLU A 19 5.60 32.94 48.22
CA GLU A 19 4.31 32.67 47.55
C GLU A 19 4.33 33.04 46.06
N ALA A 20 5.02 34.12 45.69
CA ALA A 20 5.14 34.50 44.28
C ALA A 20 6.08 33.57 43.51
N LEU A 21 7.14 33.05 44.14
CA LEU A 21 8.01 32.04 43.54
C LEU A 21 7.23 30.75 43.25
N ILE A 22 6.53 30.21 44.24
CA ILE A 22 5.72 28.99 44.10
C ILE A 22 4.70 29.15 42.97
N ARG A 23 3.96 30.27 42.96
CA ARG A 23 2.99 30.56 41.89
C ARG A 23 3.63 30.64 40.50
N THR A 24 4.87 31.13 40.41
CA THR A 24 5.60 31.22 39.14
C THR A 24 6.01 29.83 38.66
N GLU A 25 6.46 28.96 39.56
CA GLU A 25 6.79 27.57 39.23
C GLU A 25 5.56 26.75 38.82
N GLU A 26 4.45 26.89 39.56
CA GLU A 26 3.18 26.26 39.18
C GLU A 26 2.67 26.75 37.83
N ALA A 27 2.78 28.06 37.56
CA ALA A 27 2.39 28.64 36.28
C ALA A 27 3.22 28.08 35.12
N ILE A 28 4.53 27.95 35.32
CA ILE A 28 5.41 27.28 34.37
C ILE A 28 4.96 25.84 34.14
N ALA A 29 4.72 25.06 35.20
CA ALA A 29 4.29 23.68 35.08
C ALA A 29 2.94 23.55 34.33
N ARG A 30 1.98 24.43 34.63
CA ARG A 30 0.68 24.48 33.92
C ARG A 30 0.84 24.80 32.44
N LEU A 31 1.67 25.78 32.09
CA LEU A 31 1.94 26.15 30.70
C LEU A 31 2.66 25.04 29.94
N THR A 32 3.62 24.37 30.57
CA THR A 32 4.30 23.19 30.00
C THR A 32 3.31 22.06 29.75
N ASN A 33 2.50 21.68 30.75
CA ASN A 33 1.55 20.56 30.63
C ASN A 33 0.44 20.81 29.62
N SER A 34 0.05 22.07 29.43
CA SER A 34 -0.97 22.47 28.45
C SER A 34 -0.39 22.76 27.07
N ASN A 35 0.91 22.51 26.84
CA ASN A 35 1.62 22.86 25.60
C ASN A 35 1.43 24.33 25.17
N GLN A 36 1.19 25.22 26.13
CA GLN A 36 1.07 26.65 25.87
C GLN A 36 2.45 27.31 25.82
N ARG A 37 2.52 28.46 25.15
CA ARG A 37 3.79 29.16 24.93
C ARG A 37 4.36 29.69 26.25
N ILE A 38 5.54 29.22 26.64
CA ILE A 38 6.25 29.70 27.82
C ILE A 38 6.98 31.00 27.46
N THR A 39 6.48 32.13 27.96
CA THR A 39 7.09 33.45 27.81
C THR A 39 6.98 34.19 29.12
N ILE A 40 7.81 35.21 29.33
CA ILE A 40 7.73 36.04 30.55
C ILE A 40 6.31 36.62 30.73
N SER A 41 5.67 37.06 29.65
CA SER A 41 4.31 37.60 29.69
C SER A 41 3.25 36.55 30.05
N SER A 42 3.32 35.35 29.45
CA SER A 42 2.36 34.28 29.75
C SER A 42 2.52 33.74 31.16
N VAL A 43 3.76 33.54 31.61
CA VAL A 43 4.07 33.11 32.98
C VAL A 43 3.62 34.17 34.00
N ALA A 44 3.88 35.45 33.75
CA ALA A 44 3.42 36.54 34.62
C ALA A 44 1.90 36.56 34.77
N LYS A 45 1.19 36.42 33.64
CA LYS A 45 -0.28 36.38 33.60
C LYS A 45 -0.82 35.18 34.38
N GLU A 46 -0.25 34.00 34.16
CA GLU A 46 -0.68 32.75 34.77
C GLU A 46 -0.35 32.68 36.28
N ALA A 47 0.80 33.20 36.69
CA ALA A 47 1.22 33.28 38.09
C ALA A 47 0.55 34.44 38.86
N LYS A 48 -0.18 35.32 38.16
CA LYS A 48 -0.78 36.55 38.68
C LYS A 48 0.26 37.46 39.35
N VAL A 49 1.40 37.62 38.71
CA VAL A 49 2.48 38.55 39.10
C VAL A 49 2.75 39.55 37.99
N SER A 50 3.35 40.69 38.31
CA SER A 50 3.73 41.65 37.27
C SER A 50 4.97 41.17 36.50
N VAL A 51 5.10 41.56 35.24
CA VAL A 51 6.30 41.30 34.44
C VAL A 51 7.55 41.90 35.11
N SER A 52 7.42 43.09 35.69
CA SER A 52 8.48 43.74 36.45
C SER A 52 8.91 42.91 37.67
N TYR A 53 7.99 42.18 38.32
CA TYR A 53 8.34 41.27 39.41
C TYR A 53 9.25 40.13 38.94
N ILE A 54 8.99 39.55 37.76
CA ILE A 54 9.86 38.51 37.19
C ILE A 54 11.24 39.09 36.91
N TYR A 55 11.34 40.29 36.35
CA TYR A 55 12.64 40.93 36.10
C TYR A 55 13.37 41.39 37.36
N LYS A 56 12.65 41.62 38.47
CA LYS A 56 13.27 41.89 39.77
C LYS A 56 14.13 40.72 40.27
N TYR A 57 13.83 39.50 39.81
CA TYR A 57 14.50 38.26 40.18
C TYR A 57 15.07 37.59 38.91
N PRO A 58 16.30 37.93 38.50
CA PRO A 58 16.88 37.46 37.23
C PRO A 58 16.93 35.94 37.11
N GLU A 59 16.98 35.21 38.22
CA GLU A 59 16.87 33.75 38.27
C GLU A 59 15.56 33.22 37.63
N LEU A 60 14.44 33.91 37.82
CA LEU A 60 13.15 33.52 37.24
C LEU A 60 13.11 33.82 35.74
N ALA A 61 13.60 35.00 35.34
CA ALA A 61 13.67 35.37 33.94
C ALA A 61 14.55 34.38 33.16
N TYR A 62 15.70 34.01 33.72
CA TYR A 62 16.59 33.00 33.15
C TYR A 62 15.91 31.64 33.01
N ARG A 63 15.26 31.16 34.07
CA ARG A 63 14.57 29.87 34.03
C ARG A 63 13.49 29.81 32.95
N ILE A 64 12.65 30.86 32.86
CA ILE A 64 11.61 30.98 31.85
C ILE A 64 12.21 31.01 30.44
N GLN A 65 13.33 31.71 30.26
CA GLN A 65 14.03 31.77 28.98
C GLN A 65 14.59 30.40 28.55
N CYS A 66 15.24 29.66 29.45
CA CYS A 66 15.73 28.31 29.15
C CYS A 66 14.58 27.37 28.74
N LEU A 67 13.46 27.41 29.46
CA LEU A 67 12.30 26.56 29.16
C LEU A 67 11.66 26.93 27.81
N ARG A 68 11.60 28.23 27.48
CA ARG A 68 11.14 28.70 26.18
C ARG A 68 12.02 28.20 25.04
N GLU A 69 13.33 28.15 25.24
CA GLU A 69 14.28 27.65 24.23
C GLU A 69 14.14 26.14 24.04
N GLN A 70 13.98 25.38 25.12
CA GLN A 70 13.69 23.95 25.08
C GLN A 70 12.40 23.66 24.29
N GLN A 71 11.30 24.36 24.62
CA GLN A 71 10.02 24.22 23.91
C GLN A 71 10.15 24.54 22.41
N LYS A 72 10.96 25.54 22.03
CA LYS A 72 11.21 25.87 20.63
C LYS A 72 11.95 24.75 19.90
N TYR A 73 12.92 24.11 20.57
CA TYR A 73 13.69 23.01 19.98
C TYR A 73 12.81 21.78 19.74
N ASP A 74 12.00 21.39 20.74
CA ASP A 74 11.13 20.22 20.65
C ASP A 74 10.11 20.35 19.49
N LEU A 75 9.49 21.52 19.34
CA LEU A 75 8.55 21.80 18.24
C LEU A 75 9.22 21.72 16.86
N VAL A 76 10.50 22.09 16.73
CA VAL A 76 11.23 22.00 15.47
C VAL A 76 11.56 20.55 15.13
N VAL A 77 11.97 19.76 16.12
CA VAL A 77 12.25 18.33 15.94
C VAL A 77 10.97 17.58 15.53
N GLU A 78 9.85 17.84 16.19
CA GLU A 78 8.56 17.20 15.91
C GLU A 78 8.04 17.53 14.49
N ASN A 79 8.21 18.78 14.04
CA ASN A 79 7.87 19.14 12.65
C ASN A 79 8.77 18.47 11.61
N GLN A 80 10.06 18.28 11.92
CA GLN A 80 10.98 17.60 11.01
C GLN A 80 10.70 16.10 10.93
N THR A 81 10.32 15.45 12.03
CA THR A 81 9.94 14.04 12.04
C THR A 81 8.61 13.82 11.34
N ALA A 82 7.59 14.65 11.59
CA ALA A 82 6.31 14.61 10.88
C ALA A 82 6.49 14.73 9.36
N LYS A 83 7.30 15.70 8.90
CA LYS A 83 7.58 15.89 7.47
C LYS A 83 8.29 14.69 6.83
N LYS A 84 9.20 14.03 7.54
CA LYS A 84 9.88 12.81 7.07
C LYS A 84 8.92 11.63 6.99
N VAL A 85 8.00 11.51 7.95
CA VAL A 85 6.96 10.47 7.95
C VAL A 85 6.01 10.68 6.77
N ASP A 86 5.54 11.90 6.54
CA ASP A 86 4.67 12.24 5.42
C ASP A 86 5.32 11.93 4.06
N GLN A 87 6.60 12.27 3.90
CA GLN A 87 7.38 11.92 2.70
C GLN A 87 7.48 10.41 2.49
N LYS A 88 7.67 9.63 3.56
CA LYS A 88 7.75 8.18 3.50
C LYS A 88 6.39 7.54 3.17
N VAL A 89 5.31 8.09 3.71
CA VAL A 89 3.93 7.63 3.42
C VAL A 89 3.60 7.83 1.95
N GLU A 90 3.98 8.97 1.36
CA GLU A 90 3.73 9.23 -0.05
C GLU A 90 4.54 8.30 -0.96
N LEU A 91 5.81 8.04 -0.63
CA LEU A 91 6.63 7.05 -1.35
C LEU A 91 6.01 5.65 -1.30
N TRP A 92 5.55 5.20 -0.13
CA TRP A 92 4.88 3.90 0.02
C TRP A 92 3.56 3.83 -0.75
N ARG A 93 2.87 4.97 -0.91
CA ARG A 93 1.65 5.04 -1.69
C ARG A 93 1.93 4.83 -3.18
N ILE A 94 2.99 5.45 -3.70
CA ILE A 94 3.45 5.27 -5.09
C ILE A 94 3.86 3.80 -5.32
N GLU A 95 4.73 3.25 -4.47
CA GLU A 95 5.20 1.87 -4.60
C GLU A 95 4.03 0.86 -4.55
N LYS A 96 3.05 1.08 -3.67
CA LYS A 96 1.84 0.26 -3.62
C LYS A 96 1.06 0.29 -4.93
N THR A 97 0.93 1.47 -5.56
CA THR A 97 0.20 1.58 -6.83
C THR A 97 0.93 0.86 -7.97
N GLU A 98 2.25 0.95 -8.03
CA GLU A 98 3.06 0.25 -9.02
C GLU A 98 2.96 -1.28 -8.85
N LEU A 99 3.06 -1.76 -7.61
CA LEU A 99 2.89 -3.18 -7.29
C LEU A 99 1.49 -3.68 -7.66
N MET A 100 0.44 -2.88 -7.43
CA MET A 100 -0.93 -3.23 -7.82
C MET A 100 -1.08 -3.34 -9.34
N GLN A 101 -0.49 -2.42 -10.11
CA GLN A 101 -0.48 -2.50 -11.57
C GLN A 101 0.25 -3.76 -12.05
N LYS A 102 1.41 -4.08 -11.45
CA LYS A 102 2.17 -5.29 -11.79
C LYS A 102 1.38 -6.57 -11.53
N ILE A 103 0.67 -6.64 -10.40
CA ILE A 103 -0.20 -7.78 -10.08
C ILE A 103 -1.34 -7.91 -11.09
N ALA A 104 -1.92 -6.80 -11.54
CA ALA A 104 -2.97 -6.81 -12.55
C ALA A 104 -2.45 -7.33 -13.91
N GLU A 105 -1.28 -6.86 -14.35
CA GLU A 105 -0.62 -7.35 -15.57
C GLU A 105 -0.35 -8.86 -15.51
N LEU A 106 0.25 -9.32 -14.40
CA LEU A 106 0.56 -10.74 -14.23
C LEU A 106 -0.68 -11.62 -14.23
N ARG A 107 -1.78 -11.15 -13.63
CA ARG A 107 -3.07 -11.86 -13.66
C ARG A 107 -3.63 -11.95 -15.08
N ALA A 108 -3.56 -10.87 -15.87
CA ALA A 108 -4.01 -10.89 -17.25
C ALA A 108 -3.20 -11.89 -18.10
N ILE A 109 -1.88 -11.95 -17.92
CA ILE A 109 -1.01 -12.93 -18.59
C ILE A 109 -1.39 -14.36 -18.21
N MET A 110 -1.63 -14.63 -16.92
CA MET A 110 -2.04 -15.95 -16.46
C MET A 110 -3.40 -16.39 -17.05
N GLU A 111 -4.38 -15.48 -17.12
CA GLU A 111 -5.68 -15.77 -17.73
C GLU A 111 -5.56 -16.07 -19.23
N GLN A 112 -4.74 -15.30 -19.97
CA GLN A 112 -4.45 -15.59 -21.37
C GLN A 112 -3.76 -16.95 -21.55
N GLY A 113 -2.83 -17.30 -20.65
CA GLY A 113 -2.16 -18.60 -20.66
C GLY A 113 -3.13 -19.77 -20.47
N LYS A 114 -4.05 -19.66 -19.48
CA LYS A 114 -5.09 -20.66 -19.23
C LYS A 114 -6.06 -20.80 -20.40
N ALA A 115 -6.47 -19.69 -21.02
CA ALA A 115 -7.32 -19.72 -22.20
C ALA A 115 -6.64 -20.50 -23.35
N GLY A 116 -5.37 -20.21 -23.62
CA GLY A 116 -4.59 -20.92 -24.64
C GLY A 116 -4.37 -22.41 -24.33
N GLU A 117 -4.27 -22.78 -23.05
CA GLU A 117 -4.16 -24.20 -22.64
C GLU A 117 -5.46 -24.97 -22.93
N ASN A 118 -6.61 -24.37 -22.62
CA ASN A 118 -7.92 -24.95 -22.96
C ASN A 118 -8.11 -25.08 -24.48
N ASP A 119 -7.72 -24.06 -25.25
CA ASP A 119 -7.78 -24.09 -26.72
C ASP A 119 -6.86 -25.18 -27.28
N LEU A 120 -5.69 -25.40 -26.68
CA LEU A 120 -4.78 -26.47 -27.09
C LEU A 120 -5.36 -27.87 -26.79
N GLU A 121 -6.04 -28.04 -25.65
CA GLU A 121 -6.72 -29.30 -25.33
C GLU A 121 -7.84 -29.63 -26.31
N THR A 122 -8.67 -28.63 -26.64
CA THR A 122 -9.74 -28.81 -27.64
C THR A 122 -9.17 -29.17 -29.00
N LEU A 123 -8.18 -28.43 -29.51
CA LEU A 123 -7.50 -28.74 -30.78
C LEU A 123 -6.83 -30.12 -30.81
N LYS A 124 -6.28 -30.59 -29.69
CA LYS A 124 -5.72 -31.95 -29.59
C LYS A 124 -6.82 -33.00 -29.71
N SER A 125 -7.96 -32.78 -29.05
CA SER A 125 -9.10 -33.69 -29.12
C SER A 125 -9.69 -33.77 -30.53
N GLU A 126 -9.84 -32.63 -31.20
CA GLU A 126 -10.31 -32.54 -32.59
C GLU A 126 -9.36 -33.23 -33.56
N ASN A 127 -8.05 -33.01 -33.43
CA ASN A 127 -7.06 -33.68 -34.27
C ASN A 127 -7.10 -35.20 -34.10
N LEU A 128 -7.33 -35.69 -32.88
CA LEU A 128 -7.45 -37.12 -32.63
C LEU A 128 -8.72 -37.69 -33.29
N GLN A 129 -9.84 -36.97 -33.21
CA GLN A 129 -11.07 -37.33 -33.91
C GLN A 129 -10.87 -37.36 -35.43
N LEU A 130 -10.32 -36.29 -36.01
CA LEU A 130 -10.02 -36.20 -37.44
C LEU A 130 -9.03 -37.28 -37.90
N ALA A 131 -8.06 -37.66 -37.08
CA ALA A 131 -7.14 -38.76 -37.38
C ALA A 131 -7.90 -40.09 -37.45
N THR A 132 -8.78 -40.36 -36.48
CA THR A 132 -9.60 -41.58 -36.50
C THR A 132 -10.56 -41.64 -37.69
N GLU A 133 -11.20 -40.52 -38.02
CA GLU A 133 -12.08 -40.41 -39.18
C GLU A 133 -11.31 -40.61 -40.48
N ASN A 134 -10.14 -39.99 -40.62
CA ASN A 134 -9.25 -40.20 -41.77
C ASN A 134 -8.87 -41.68 -41.94
N ILE A 135 -8.59 -42.40 -40.86
CA ILE A 135 -8.30 -43.84 -40.91
C ILE A 135 -9.52 -44.61 -41.42
N LYS A 136 -10.73 -44.27 -40.94
CA LYS A 136 -11.98 -44.92 -41.35
C LYS A 136 -12.27 -44.67 -42.83
N LEU A 137 -12.24 -43.41 -43.26
CA LEU A 137 -12.47 -43.01 -44.65
C LEU A 137 -11.46 -43.66 -45.60
N LYS A 138 -10.17 -43.76 -45.21
CA LYS A 138 -9.17 -44.49 -46.00
C LYS A 138 -9.49 -45.96 -46.18
N LYS A 139 -10.06 -46.63 -45.16
CA LYS A 139 -10.49 -48.03 -45.25
C LYS A 139 -11.69 -48.18 -46.17
N GLU A 140 -12.69 -47.31 -46.03
CA GLU A 140 -13.89 -47.30 -46.90
C GLU A 140 -13.53 -47.01 -48.36
N LEU A 141 -12.63 -46.06 -48.59
CA LEU A 141 -12.11 -45.75 -49.92
C LEU A 141 -11.36 -46.95 -50.54
N LYS A 142 -10.55 -47.66 -49.75
CA LYS A 142 -9.90 -48.89 -50.22
C LYS A 142 -10.91 -49.98 -50.58
N TYR A 143 -11.92 -50.19 -49.74
CA TYR A 143 -12.96 -51.18 -49.96
C TYR A 143 -13.76 -50.89 -51.24
N THR A 144 -14.21 -49.64 -51.40
CA THR A 144 -14.96 -49.22 -52.60
C THR A 144 -14.12 -49.30 -53.86
N GLN A 145 -12.83 -48.99 -53.80
CA GLN A 145 -11.90 -49.18 -54.92
C GLN A 145 -11.76 -50.65 -55.32
N GLN A 146 -11.65 -51.56 -54.35
CA GLN A 146 -11.59 -53.00 -54.61
C GLN A 146 -12.89 -53.51 -55.23
N SER A 147 -14.03 -53.16 -54.64
CA SER A 147 -15.35 -53.53 -55.18
C SER A 147 -15.57 -53.01 -56.60
N LEU A 148 -15.13 -51.78 -56.90
CA LEU A 148 -15.19 -51.21 -58.25
C LEU A 148 -14.30 -51.98 -59.23
N GLN A 149 -13.11 -52.41 -58.80
CA GLN A 149 -12.21 -53.22 -59.62
C GLN A 149 -12.79 -54.60 -59.92
N GLU A 150 -13.37 -55.26 -58.91
CA GLU A 150 -14.04 -56.54 -59.05
C GLU A 150 -15.24 -56.44 -60.00
N ALA A 151 -16.10 -55.43 -59.83
CA ALA A 151 -17.23 -55.19 -60.73
C ALA A 151 -16.77 -54.94 -62.17
N ARG A 152 -15.69 -54.19 -62.38
CA ARG A 152 -15.09 -53.97 -63.70
C ARG A 152 -14.56 -55.26 -64.31
N ALA A 153 -13.84 -56.08 -63.53
CA ALA A 153 -13.33 -57.37 -63.98
C ALA A 153 -14.48 -58.31 -64.38
N PHE A 154 -15.51 -58.40 -63.55
CA PHE A 154 -16.71 -59.19 -63.83
C PHE A 154 -17.40 -58.78 -65.13
N ILE A 155 -17.60 -57.47 -65.37
CA ILE A 155 -18.20 -56.98 -66.63
C ILE A 155 -17.32 -57.33 -67.84
N LEU A 156 -16.00 -57.25 -67.70
CA LEU A 156 -15.06 -57.61 -68.78
C LEU A 156 -15.09 -59.11 -69.08
N GLU A 157 -15.14 -59.96 -68.05
CA GLU A 157 -15.28 -61.42 -68.20
C GLU A 157 -16.59 -61.77 -68.89
N GLN A 158 -17.74 -61.24 -68.44
CA GLN A 158 -19.04 -61.49 -69.08
C GLN A 158 -19.03 -61.12 -70.57
N ARG A 159 -18.42 -59.99 -70.93
CA ARG A 159 -18.30 -59.56 -72.34
C ARG A 159 -17.45 -60.52 -73.17
N GLN A 160 -16.42 -61.16 -72.59
CA GLN A 160 -15.60 -62.14 -73.28
C GLN A 160 -16.36 -63.46 -73.49
N PHE A 161 -17.13 -63.93 -72.50
CA PHE A 161 -18.00 -65.09 -72.64
C PHE A 161 -19.06 -64.88 -73.74
N ASP A 162 -19.74 -63.73 -73.74
CA ASP A 162 -20.74 -63.39 -74.76
C ASP A 162 -20.16 -63.34 -76.19
N GLN A 163 -18.87 -62.99 -76.34
CA GLN A 163 -18.19 -62.95 -77.63
C GLN A 163 -17.73 -64.35 -78.11
N VAL A 164 -17.45 -65.27 -77.19
CA VAL A 164 -17.08 -66.65 -77.51
C VAL A 164 -18.31 -67.47 -77.86
N GLU A 165 -19.43 -67.30 -77.14
CA GLU A 165 -20.69 -67.98 -77.47
C GLU A 165 -21.22 -67.58 -78.85
N ARG A 166 -21.10 -66.30 -79.25
CA ARG A 166 -21.47 -65.84 -80.60
C ARG A 166 -20.57 -66.33 -81.73
N LYS A 167 -19.39 -66.89 -81.44
CA LYS A 167 -18.48 -67.47 -82.44
C LYS A 167 -18.69 -68.98 -82.63
N HIS A 168 -19.53 -69.61 -81.80
CA HIS A 168 -19.83 -71.04 -81.83
C HIS A 168 -21.28 -71.36 -82.21
N GLN A 169 -22.06 -70.36 -82.62
CA GLN A 169 -23.32 -70.49 -83.36
C GLN A 169 -23.07 -70.15 -84.84
#